data_AF-A0A7R8WUC4-F1
#
_entry.id   AF-A0A7R8WUC4-F1
#
_cell.length_a   1.000
_cell.length_b   1.000
_cell.length_c   1.000
_cell.angle_alpha   90.00
_cell.angle_beta   90.00
_cell.angle_gamma   90.00
#
_symmetry.space_group_name_H-M   'P 1'
#
loop_
_entity.id
_entity.type
_entity.pdbx_description
1 polymer ?
#
loop_
_entity_poly.entity_id
_entity_poly.type
_entity_poly.pdbx_seq_one_letter_code
_entity_poly.pdbx_strand_id
1 'polypeptide(L)'
;MRQHQQQSDRHFEAVVNEHVLLHTHVQGNWRKFGGDLVSFNIQRGRDHGLRGYNDWRCYCGLKPLTSMAADARPEELSEENWQKLGKIYKSVDQIDLYSAGISEINVEDGLVGPTFACIIGHQAQRLRFGDRFFFTHLKPEKCKGAFCGFAGQGMNEDEKKVIRGRTLRG
;
A
#
# COMPACT_ATOMS: atom_id res chain seq x y z
N MET A 1 -3.05 -21.62 19.48
CA MET A 1 -1.73 -20.94 19.38
C MET A 1 -1.97 -19.56 18.78
N ARG A 2 -1.57 -18.47 19.46
CA ARG A 2 -1.61 -17.11 18.89
C ARG A 2 -0.21 -16.77 18.38
N GLN A 3 -0.06 -16.59 17.07
CA GLN A 3 1.18 -16.08 16.47
C GLN A 3 1.17 -14.55 16.49
N HIS A 4 2.31 -13.95 16.84
CA HIS A 4 2.53 -12.51 16.73
C HIS A 4 3.13 -12.20 15.37
N GLN A 5 2.65 -11.13 14.74
CA GLN A 5 3.20 -10.65 13.47
C GLN A 5 4.56 -9.99 13.69
N GLN A 6 5.44 -10.08 12.69
CA GLN A 6 6.67 -9.28 12.62
C GLN A 6 6.34 -7.78 12.70
N GLN A 7 7.23 -7.00 13.33
CA GLN A 7 7.11 -5.55 13.42
C GLN A 7 7.03 -4.93 12.01
N SER A 8 6.16 -3.92 11.85
CA SER A 8 6.06 -3.17 10.59
C SER A 8 7.17 -2.14 10.52
N ASP A 9 8.29 -2.55 9.93
CA ASP A 9 9.44 -1.71 9.64
C ASP A 9 10.03 -2.06 8.27
N ARG A 10 11.14 -1.41 7.94
CA ARG A 10 11.92 -1.63 6.71
C ARG A 10 12.57 -3.02 6.62
N HIS A 11 12.59 -3.81 7.69
CA HIS A 11 13.28 -5.09 7.73
C HIS A 11 12.27 -6.20 7.42
N PHE A 12 12.65 -7.08 6.51
CA PHE A 12 11.87 -8.26 6.18
C PHE A 12 12.61 -9.49 6.69
N GLU A 13 11.86 -10.49 7.15
CA GLU A 13 12.42 -11.81 7.47
C GLU A 13 13.18 -12.39 6.27
N ALA A 14 14.25 -13.13 6.54
CA ALA A 14 15.11 -13.72 5.51
C ALA A 14 14.34 -14.60 4.51
N VAL A 15 13.25 -15.25 4.95
CA VAL A 15 12.38 -16.04 4.07
C VAL A 15 11.78 -15.20 2.94
N VAL A 16 11.49 -13.93 3.20
CA VAL A 16 10.92 -12.96 2.24
C VAL A 16 12.01 -12.36 1.33
N ASN A 17 13.22 -12.17 1.85
CA ASN A 17 14.32 -11.57 1.10
C ASN A 17 15.17 -12.57 0.30
N GLU A 18 15.21 -13.84 0.67
CA GLU A 18 16.18 -14.78 0.10
C GLU A 18 15.53 -16.06 -0.43
N HIS A 19 14.32 -16.40 0.01
CA HIS A 19 13.74 -17.72 -0.20
C HIS A 19 12.35 -17.70 -0.84
N VAL A 20 11.95 -16.57 -1.46
CA VAL A 20 10.68 -16.55 -2.20
C VAL A 20 10.79 -17.48 -3.39
N LEU A 21 9.94 -18.51 -3.39
CA LEU A 21 9.88 -19.50 -4.45
C LEU A 21 9.21 -18.88 -5.67
N LEU A 22 9.99 -18.71 -6.73
CA LEU A 22 9.50 -18.26 -8.02
C LEU A 22 9.47 -19.41 -9.01
N HIS A 23 8.39 -19.43 -9.79
CA HIS A 23 8.22 -20.36 -10.90
C HIS A 23 8.34 -19.57 -12.20
N THR A 24 9.38 -19.84 -12.97
CA THR A 24 9.47 -19.35 -14.35
C THR A 24 9.33 -20.51 -15.30
N HIS A 25 8.52 -20.28 -16.33
CA HIS A 25 8.37 -21.22 -17.43
C HIS A 25 9.37 -20.87 -18.51
N VAL A 26 10.43 -21.68 -18.63
CA VAL A 26 11.47 -21.49 -19.66
C VAL A 26 11.52 -22.74 -20.51
N GLN A 27 11.26 -22.59 -21.81
CA GLN A 27 11.32 -23.68 -22.80
C GLN A 27 10.49 -24.93 -22.43
N GLY A 28 9.24 -24.75 -21.99
CA GLY A 28 8.35 -25.87 -21.69
C GLY A 28 8.55 -26.52 -20.31
N ASN A 29 9.50 -26.03 -19.51
CA ASN A 29 9.79 -26.55 -18.17
C ASN A 29 9.66 -25.47 -17.10
N TRP A 30 9.06 -25.86 -15.98
CA TRP A 30 8.98 -25.03 -14.77
C TRP A 30 10.28 -25.13 -13.98
N ARG A 31 11.02 -24.02 -13.91
CA ARG A 31 12.20 -23.90 -13.05
C ARG A 31 11.82 -23.20 -11.74
N LYS A 32 12.33 -23.73 -10.63
CA LYS A 32 12.24 -23.11 -9.30
C LYS A 32 13.56 -22.43 -8.98
N PHE A 33 13.52 -21.20 -8.51
CA PHE A 33 14.67 -20.52 -7.93
C PHE A 33 14.19 -19.64 -6.76
N GLY A 34 15.09 -19.39 -5.80
CA GLY A 34 14.86 -18.43 -4.73
C GLY A 34 15.04 -17.01 -5.25
N GLY A 35 14.17 -16.11 -4.84
CA GLY A 35 14.21 -14.70 -5.21
C GLY A 35 13.99 -13.78 -4.02
N ASP A 36 14.32 -12.50 -4.22
CA ASP A 36 14.18 -11.44 -3.23
C ASP A 36 12.92 -10.63 -3.49
N LEU A 37 11.90 -10.77 -2.62
CA LEU A 37 10.62 -10.09 -2.79
C LEU A 37 10.74 -8.57 -2.74
N VAL A 38 11.65 -8.04 -1.93
CA VAL A 38 11.86 -6.59 -1.80
C VAL A 38 12.41 -6.05 -3.13
N SER A 39 13.40 -6.74 -3.69
CA SER A 39 13.92 -6.43 -5.02
C SER A 39 12.83 -6.53 -6.10
N PHE A 40 11.96 -7.55 -6.04
CA PHE A 40 10.83 -7.66 -6.99
C PHE A 40 9.84 -6.52 -6.88
N ASN A 41 9.52 -6.05 -5.68
CA ASN A 41 8.58 -4.95 -5.49
C ASN A 41 9.15 -3.64 -6.04
N ILE A 42 10.45 -3.37 -5.84
CA ILE A 42 11.13 -2.23 -6.46
C ILE A 42 11.07 -2.34 -7.99
N GLN A 43 11.42 -3.51 -8.54
CA GLN A 43 11.42 -3.72 -9.99
C GLN A 43 10.02 -3.64 -10.60
N ARG A 44 8.99 -4.16 -9.92
CA ARG A 44 7.59 -4.02 -10.34
C ARG A 44 7.14 -2.56 -10.33
N GLY A 45 7.56 -1.80 -9.32
CA GLY A 45 7.28 -0.36 -9.26
C GLY A 45 7.85 0.37 -10.47
N ARG A 46 9.10 0.05 -10.85
CA ARG A 46 9.76 0.64 -12.02
C ARG A 46 9.14 0.18 -13.34
N ASP A 47 8.81 -1.10 -13.46
CA ASP A 47 8.15 -1.68 -14.64
C ASP A 47 6.77 -1.03 -14.89
N HIS A 48 6.01 -0.80 -13.82
CA HIS A 48 4.72 -0.12 -13.89
C HIS A 48 4.85 1.40 -14.02
N GLY A 49 6.06 1.95 -14.10
CA GLY A 49 6.30 3.39 -14.22
C GLY A 49 5.78 4.19 -13.02
N LEU A 50 5.83 3.63 -11.81
CA LEU A 50 5.45 4.37 -10.61
C LEU A 50 6.31 5.61 -10.47
N ARG A 51 5.65 6.74 -10.20
CA ARG A 51 6.33 7.99 -9.87
C ARG A 51 7.17 7.85 -8.61
N GLY A 52 8.22 8.66 -8.54
CA GLY A 52 9.12 8.71 -7.40
C GLY A 52 8.42 9.13 -6.11
N TYR A 53 9.06 8.86 -4.99
CA TYR A 53 8.56 9.16 -3.65
C TYR A 53 8.16 10.64 -3.49
N ASN A 54 8.94 11.57 -4.04
CA ASN A 54 8.70 13.01 -3.90
C ASN A 54 7.36 13.45 -4.53
N ASP A 55 6.99 12.88 -5.68
CA ASP A 55 5.69 13.14 -6.33
C ASP A 55 4.53 12.69 -5.44
N TRP A 56 4.67 11.53 -4.78
CA TRP A 56 3.64 11.01 -3.89
C TRP A 56 3.54 11.79 -2.58
N ARG A 57 4.65 12.32 -2.06
CA ARG A 57 4.62 13.28 -0.95
C ARG A 57 3.78 14.49 -1.30
N CYS A 58 4.02 15.10 -2.47
CA CYS A 58 3.23 16.23 -2.97
C CYS A 58 1.74 15.87 -3.11
N TYR A 59 1.43 14.71 -3.70
CA TYR A 59 0.05 14.22 -3.85
C TYR A 59 -0.66 14.07 -2.49
N CYS A 60 0.08 13.62 -1.48
CA CYS A 60 -0.43 13.44 -0.11
C CYS A 60 -0.37 14.70 0.76
N GLY A 61 -0.01 15.87 0.18
CA GLY A 61 0.07 17.14 0.91
C GLY A 61 1.25 17.26 1.88
N LEU A 62 2.23 16.35 1.78
CA LEU A 62 3.47 16.42 2.54
C LEU A 62 4.44 17.42 1.90
N LYS A 63 5.38 17.95 2.70
CA LYS A 63 6.38 18.89 2.19
C LYS A 63 7.27 18.20 1.15
N PRO A 64 7.48 18.82 -0.04
CA PRO A 64 8.39 18.28 -1.04
C PRO A 64 9.82 18.29 -0.53
N LEU A 65 10.57 17.29 -0.95
CA LEU A 65 12.01 17.20 -0.73
C LEU A 65 12.74 18.01 -1.79
N THR A 66 13.80 18.69 -1.40
CA THR A 66 14.60 19.57 -2.29
C THR A 66 16.03 19.11 -2.45
N SER A 67 16.57 18.35 -1.49
CA SER A 67 17.96 17.90 -1.47
C SER A 67 18.11 16.60 -0.67
N MET A 68 19.15 15.81 -0.98
CA MET A 68 19.56 14.62 -0.23
C MET A 68 20.45 14.96 0.98
N ALA A 69 20.65 16.25 1.27
CA ALA A 69 21.48 16.68 2.41
C ALA A 69 20.84 16.29 3.75
N ALA A 70 21.68 16.11 4.78
CA ALA A 70 21.23 15.65 6.10
C ALA A 70 20.29 16.65 6.79
N ASP A 71 20.51 17.95 6.59
CA ASP A 71 19.67 19.04 7.08
C ASP A 71 18.32 19.15 6.36
N ALA A 72 18.18 18.55 5.17
CA ALA A 72 16.94 18.47 4.42
C ALA A 72 16.09 17.23 4.75
N ARG A 73 16.41 16.51 5.83
CA ARG A 73 15.68 15.30 6.25
C ARG A 73 14.21 15.59 6.55
N PRO A 74 13.26 14.82 5.99
CA PRO A 74 11.86 14.92 6.38
C PRO A 74 11.59 14.30 7.77
N GLU A 75 10.65 14.87 8.50
CA GLU A 75 10.24 14.40 9.83
C GLU A 75 9.69 12.96 9.80
N GLU A 76 9.11 12.55 8.67
CA GLU A 76 8.52 11.22 8.49
C GLU A 76 9.58 10.10 8.36
N LEU A 77 10.86 10.42 8.21
CA LEU A 77 11.95 9.44 8.12
C LEU A 77 12.90 9.60 9.31
N SER A 78 13.33 8.48 9.91
CA SER A 78 14.40 8.52 10.92
C SER A 78 15.73 8.95 10.29
N GLU A 79 16.63 9.50 11.11
CA GLU A 79 17.98 9.90 10.67
C GLU A 79 18.73 8.74 10.00
N GLU A 80 18.65 7.55 10.59
CA GLU A 80 19.28 6.34 10.04
C GLU A 80 18.73 5.98 8.65
N ASN A 81 17.40 6.03 8.47
CA ASN A 81 16.76 5.70 7.21
C ASN A 81 17.11 6.73 6.13
N TRP A 82 17.11 8.01 6.48
CA TRP A 82 17.49 9.09 5.57
C TRP A 82 18.93 8.94 5.08
N GLN A 83 19.88 8.68 5.98
CA GLN A 83 21.28 8.45 5.62
C GLN A 83 21.47 7.24 4.70
N LYS A 84 20.70 6.16 4.91
CA LYS A 84 20.76 4.98 4.05
C LYS A 84 20.20 5.26 2.66
N LEU A 85 19.11 6.01 2.55
CA LEU A 85 18.57 6.46 1.26
C LEU A 85 19.58 7.38 0.53
N GLY A 86 20.23 8.29 1.25
CA GLY A 86 21.29 9.17 0.74
C GLY A 86 22.52 8.45 0.18
N LYS A 87 22.80 7.23 0.64
CA LYS A 87 23.88 6.39 0.10
C LYS A 87 23.51 5.71 -1.23
N ILE A 88 22.22 5.52 -1.49
CA ILE A 88 21.72 4.74 -2.63
C ILE A 88 21.29 5.67 -3.78
N TYR A 89 20.58 6.75 -3.47
CA TYR A 89 19.99 7.65 -4.46
C TYR A 89 20.78 8.96 -4.55
N LYS A 90 20.98 9.45 -5.78
CA LYS A 90 21.72 10.71 -6.03
C LYS A 90 20.84 11.96 -5.91
N SER A 91 19.54 11.81 -6.12
CA SER A 91 18.55 12.88 -6.06
C SER A 91 17.28 12.40 -5.35
N VAL A 92 16.59 13.34 -4.70
CA VAL A 92 15.30 13.11 -4.02
C VAL A 92 14.22 12.59 -4.97
N ASP A 93 14.27 13.00 -6.24
CA ASP A 93 13.28 12.62 -7.25
C ASP A 93 13.49 11.19 -7.79
N GLN A 94 14.63 10.57 -7.49
CA GLN A 94 14.95 9.20 -7.90
C GLN A 94 14.55 8.16 -6.86
N ILE A 95 14.16 8.58 -5.67
CA ILE A 95 13.81 7.67 -4.58
C ILE A 95 12.55 6.89 -4.99
N ASP A 96 12.66 5.55 -5.04
CA ASP A 96 11.52 4.69 -5.35
C ASP A 96 10.46 4.82 -4.24
N LEU A 97 9.18 4.95 -4.61
CA LEU A 97 8.06 5.04 -3.66
C LEU A 97 8.10 3.89 -2.64
N TYR A 98 8.32 2.65 -3.11
CA TYR A 98 8.31 1.48 -2.24
C TYR A 98 9.40 1.57 -1.15
N SER A 99 10.63 1.87 -1.56
CA SER A 99 11.80 1.95 -0.67
C SER A 99 11.63 3.00 0.42
N ALA A 100 11.13 4.19 0.08
CA ALA A 100 10.90 5.24 1.06
C ALA A 100 9.65 4.98 1.91
N GLY A 101 8.55 4.53 1.31
CA GLY A 101 7.29 4.31 2.02
C GLY A 101 7.38 3.27 3.14
N ILE A 102 8.18 2.20 2.97
CA ILE A 102 8.45 1.23 4.05
C ILE A 102 9.46 1.74 5.09
N SER A 103 10.19 2.80 4.77
CA SER A 103 11.21 3.39 5.65
C SER A 103 10.66 4.54 6.49
N GLU A 104 9.42 4.98 6.24
CA GLU A 104 8.75 6.00 7.03
C GLU A 104 8.42 5.48 8.44
N ILE A 105 8.41 6.43 9.39
CA ILE A 105 7.94 6.19 10.75
C ILE A 105 6.42 6.02 10.68
N ASN A 106 5.92 4.96 11.32
CA ASN A 106 4.49 4.67 11.36
C ASN A 106 3.71 5.83 12.01
N VAL A 107 2.52 6.11 11.47
CA VAL A 107 1.57 7.05 12.10
C VAL A 107 1.06 6.49 13.42
N GLU A 108 0.57 7.37 14.29
CA GLU A 108 -0.05 6.97 15.57
C GLU A 108 -1.19 5.97 15.33
N ASP A 109 -1.22 4.91 16.12
CA ASP A 109 -2.14 3.77 16.00
C ASP A 109 -2.14 3.08 14.60
N GLY A 110 -1.11 3.32 13.79
CA GLY A 110 -0.95 2.76 12.45
C GLY A 110 0.25 1.83 12.31
N LEU A 111 0.27 1.09 11.20
CA LEU A 111 1.35 0.17 10.83
C LEU A 111 2.16 0.64 9.62
N VAL A 112 1.85 1.82 9.08
CA VAL A 112 2.52 2.36 7.90
C VAL A 112 2.80 3.84 8.11
N GLY A 113 3.79 4.35 7.38
CA GLY A 113 4.07 5.77 7.34
C GLY A 113 2.98 6.60 6.66
N PRO A 114 3.03 7.94 6.80
CA PRO A 114 2.01 8.85 6.32
C PRO A 114 1.78 8.77 4.80
N THR A 115 2.80 8.52 3.99
CA THR A 115 2.62 8.42 2.53
C THR A 115 1.78 7.19 2.17
N PHE A 116 2.10 6.02 2.75
CA PHE A 116 1.31 4.81 2.54
C PHE A 116 -0.06 4.88 3.20
N ALA A 117 -0.19 5.50 4.38
CA ALA A 117 -1.49 5.74 5.01
C ALA A 117 -2.41 6.56 4.08
N CYS A 118 -1.89 7.64 3.48
CA CYS A 118 -2.60 8.45 2.50
C CYS A 118 -3.04 7.63 1.27
N ILE A 119 -2.11 6.89 0.63
CA ILE A 119 -2.41 6.11 -0.58
C ILE A 119 -3.44 5.02 -0.30
N ILE A 120 -3.24 4.25 0.76
CA ILE A 120 -4.16 3.18 1.17
C ILE A 120 -5.52 3.76 1.54
N GLY A 121 -5.55 4.85 2.30
CA GLY A 121 -6.78 5.53 2.71
C GLY A 121 -7.59 6.02 1.51
N HIS A 122 -6.95 6.70 0.56
CA HIS A 122 -7.62 7.13 -0.67
C HIS A 122 -8.12 5.96 -1.52
N GLN A 123 -7.34 4.89 -1.65
CA GLN A 123 -7.76 3.72 -2.42
C GLN A 123 -8.94 3.01 -1.76
N ALA A 124 -8.91 2.82 -0.44
CA ALA A 124 -10.01 2.23 0.33
C ALA A 124 -11.28 3.08 0.26
N GLN A 125 -11.15 4.40 0.36
CA GLN A 125 -12.25 5.35 0.20
C GLN A 125 -12.88 5.21 -1.20
N ARG A 126 -12.06 5.23 -2.26
CA ARG A 126 -12.53 5.09 -3.65
C ARG A 126 -13.19 3.74 -3.90
N LEU A 127 -12.66 2.65 -3.34
CA LEU A 127 -13.28 1.32 -3.43
C LEU A 127 -14.63 1.31 -2.74
N ARG A 128 -14.72 1.84 -1.51
CA ARG A 128 -15.97 1.90 -0.76
C ARG A 128 -17.05 2.68 -1.49
N PHE A 129 -16.76 3.91 -1.93
CA PHE A 129 -17.77 4.79 -2.54
C PHE A 129 -17.99 4.52 -4.03
N GLY A 130 -16.99 3.98 -4.73
CA GLY A 130 -17.09 3.60 -6.15
C GLY A 130 -17.76 2.25 -6.37
N ASP A 131 -17.81 1.39 -5.36
CA ASP A 131 -18.53 0.12 -5.44
C ASP A 131 -20.04 0.34 -5.30
N ARG A 132 -20.75 0.18 -6.41
CA ARG A 132 -22.21 0.25 -6.47
C ARG A 132 -22.88 -0.73 -5.50
N PHE A 133 -22.25 -1.86 -5.22
CA PHE A 133 -22.79 -2.93 -4.37
C PHE A 133 -22.24 -2.90 -2.94
N PHE A 134 -21.52 -1.84 -2.57
CA PHE A 134 -20.99 -1.73 -1.22
C PHE A 134 -22.13 -1.76 -0.18
N PHE A 135 -22.01 -2.64 0.82
CA PHE A 135 -23.12 -3.01 1.72
C PHE A 135 -23.78 -1.84 2.48
N THR A 136 -23.07 -0.71 2.66
CA THR A 136 -23.64 0.46 3.35
C THR A 136 -24.46 1.38 2.46
N HIS A 137 -24.35 1.26 1.13
CA HIS A 137 -25.06 2.13 0.19
C HIS A 137 -26.58 1.93 0.25
N LEU A 138 -27.31 2.99 -0.08
CA LEU A 138 -28.78 2.98 -0.07
C LEU A 138 -29.32 2.15 -1.23
N LYS A 139 -30.51 1.57 -1.03
CA LYS A 139 -31.30 1.00 -2.13
C LYS A 139 -31.61 2.13 -3.12
N PRO A 140 -31.16 2.05 -4.38
CA PRO A 140 -31.59 3.03 -5.35
C PRO A 140 -33.09 2.85 -5.60
N GLU A 141 -33.91 3.84 -5.24
CA GLU A 141 -35.36 3.82 -5.46
C GLU A 141 -35.71 3.82 -6.96
N LYS A 142 -34.85 4.42 -7.78
CA LYS A 142 -34.93 4.41 -9.24
C LYS A 142 -33.55 4.16 -9.82
N CYS A 143 -33.43 3.12 -10.63
CA CYS A 143 -32.23 2.89 -11.41
C CYS A 143 -32.20 3.82 -12.63
N LYS A 144 -31.02 4.36 -12.97
CA LYS A 144 -30.78 5.07 -14.23
C LYS A 144 -29.71 4.32 -15.03
N GLY A 145 -30.00 4.01 -16.30
CA GLY A 145 -29.07 3.36 -17.24
C GLY A 145 -29.36 1.87 -17.51
N ALA A 146 -28.54 1.24 -18.36
CA ALA A 146 -28.79 -0.10 -18.92
C ALA A 146 -28.66 -1.29 -17.92
N PHE A 147 -28.34 -1.04 -16.65
CA PHE A 147 -28.06 -2.06 -15.64
C PHE A 147 -29.17 -2.17 -14.56
N CYS A 148 -30.43 -1.96 -14.95
CA CYS A 148 -31.56 -1.91 -14.01
C CYS A 148 -32.10 -3.24 -13.47
N GLY A 149 -31.45 -4.37 -13.77
CA GLY A 149 -31.79 -5.66 -13.16
C GLY A 149 -31.62 -5.73 -11.64
N PHE A 150 -31.06 -4.69 -11.01
CA PHE A 150 -30.75 -4.62 -9.57
C PHE A 150 -31.51 -3.49 -8.84
N ALA A 151 -32.47 -2.82 -9.49
CA ALA A 151 -33.26 -1.78 -8.82
C ALA A 151 -34.02 -2.37 -7.62
N GLY A 152 -33.92 -1.75 -6.44
CA GLY A 152 -34.49 -2.29 -5.20
C GLY A 152 -33.70 -3.44 -4.53
N GLN A 153 -32.61 -3.93 -5.14
CA GLN A 153 -31.72 -4.91 -4.52
C GLN A 153 -30.64 -4.19 -3.68
N GLY A 154 -30.64 -4.45 -2.38
CA GLY A 154 -29.71 -3.85 -1.40
C GLY A 154 -30.15 -4.19 0.02
N MET A 155 -29.29 -3.95 1.00
CA MET A 155 -29.60 -4.25 2.40
C MET A 155 -30.47 -3.16 3.04
N ASN A 156 -31.41 -3.57 3.89
CA ASN A 156 -32.11 -2.66 4.81
C ASN A 156 -31.20 -2.26 5.98
N GLU A 157 -31.61 -1.30 6.81
CA GLU A 157 -30.77 -0.82 7.91
C GLU A 157 -30.55 -1.86 9.02
N ASP A 158 -31.48 -2.77 9.25
CA ASP A 158 -31.32 -3.86 10.23
C ASP A 158 -30.24 -4.85 9.78
N GLU A 159 -30.25 -5.24 8.50
CA GLU A 159 -29.23 -6.08 7.87
C GLU A 159 -27.85 -5.41 7.92
N LYS A 160 -27.78 -4.10 7.65
CA LYS A 160 -26.53 -3.33 7.77
C LYS A 160 -26.04 -3.30 9.21
N LYS A 161 -26.93 -3.14 10.19
CA LYS A 161 -26.57 -3.14 11.61
C LYS A 161 -25.99 -4.49 12.03
N VAL A 162 -26.56 -5.60 11.55
CA VAL A 162 -26.03 -6.95 11.78
C VAL A 162 -24.60 -7.06 11.24
N ILE A 163 -24.34 -6.61 10.02
CA ILE A 163 -23.00 -6.70 9.41
C ILE A 163 -21.99 -5.80 10.12
N ARG A 164 -22.37 -4.56 10.47
CA ARG A 164 -21.51 -3.64 11.23
C ARG A 164 -21.15 -4.19 12.62
N GLY A 165 -22.01 -5.04 13.20
CA GLY A 165 -21.75 -5.70 14.48
C GLY A 165 -20.86 -6.94 14.40
N ARG A 166 -20.56 -7.45 13.19
CA ARG A 166 -19.67 -8.61 13.01
C ARG A 166 -18.22 -8.15 12.99
N THR A 167 -17.40 -8.74 13.86
CA THR A 167 -15.95 -8.58 13.84
C THR A 167 -15.27 -9.93 13.72
N LEU A 168 -14.07 -9.96 13.13
CA LEU A 168 -13.22 -11.14 13.17
C LEU A 168 -12.66 -11.27 14.60
N ARG A 169 -13.40 -11.94 15.48
CA ARG A 169 -12.89 -12.35 16.80
C ARG A 169 -12.24 -13.72 16.64
N GLY A 170 -10.93 -13.80 16.87
CA GLY A 170 -10.17 -15.04 16.98
C GLY A 170 -10.05 -15.55 18.41
#